data_AF-A0A1C5YHV0-F1
#
_entry.id   AF-A0A1C5YHV0-F1
#
_cell.length_a   1.000
_cell.length_b   1.000
_cell.length_c   1.000
_cell.angle_alpha   90.00
_cell.angle_beta   90.00
_cell.angle_gamma   90.00
#
_symmetry.space_group_name_H-M   'P 1'
#
loop_
_entity.id
_entity.type
_entity.pdbx_description
1 polymer ?
#
loop_
_entity_poly.entity_id
_entity_poly.type
_entity_poly.pdbx_seq_one_letter_code
_entity_poly.pdbx_strand_id
1 'polypeptide(L)'
;MKKELHEKQLNAIELLASGISQTDVAKMVGVDTRTITRWKAIPEFREGINIATEEAKKNIDKRIMQYADTILAELYNLATKAKSEKVRLDASTYLINRAAGTPIAKVETREVSDKDKNKEGDKELTWEDLEQNDEISPSNDKVIDLKNR
;
A
#
# COMPACT_ATOMS: atom_id res chain seq x y z
N MET A 1 -27.65 -16.47 21.79
CA MET A 1 -26.62 -16.81 22.79
C MET A 1 -25.29 -16.24 22.31
N LYS A 2 -24.58 -15.47 23.15
CA LYS A 2 -23.23 -14.99 22.85
C LYS A 2 -22.28 -16.18 22.92
N LYS A 3 -21.54 -16.46 21.85
CA LYS A 3 -20.60 -17.58 21.82
C LYS A 3 -19.29 -17.17 22.51
N GLU A 4 -18.88 -17.91 23.52
CA GLU A 4 -17.62 -17.67 24.23
C GLU A 4 -16.43 -18.03 23.32
N LEU A 5 -15.38 -17.20 23.38
CA LEU A 5 -14.17 -17.39 22.58
C LEU A 5 -13.14 -18.16 23.41
N HIS A 6 -12.56 -19.19 22.81
CA HIS A 6 -11.51 -19.98 23.46
C HIS A 6 -10.11 -19.41 23.19
N GLU A 7 -9.12 -19.83 23.98
CA GLU A 7 -7.74 -19.31 23.95
C GLU A 7 -7.14 -19.24 22.54
N LYS A 8 -7.23 -20.33 21.75
CA LYS A 8 -6.75 -20.34 20.36
C LYS A 8 -7.42 -19.28 19.49
N GLN A 9 -8.68 -18.97 19.74
CA GLN A 9 -9.41 -17.94 19.01
C GLN A 9 -8.95 -16.54 19.42
N LEU A 10 -8.70 -16.31 20.71
CA LEU A 10 -8.14 -15.05 21.21
C LEU A 10 -6.75 -14.79 20.62
N ASN A 11 -5.87 -15.79 20.63
CA ASN A 11 -4.54 -15.69 20.02
C ASN A 11 -4.63 -15.42 18.51
N ALA A 12 -5.56 -16.10 17.81
CA ALA A 12 -5.79 -15.85 16.39
C ALA A 12 -6.30 -14.42 16.13
N ILE A 13 -7.15 -13.87 17.00
CA ILE A 13 -7.65 -12.50 16.90
C ILE A 13 -6.50 -11.49 16.97
N GLU A 14 -5.61 -11.61 17.95
CA GLU A 14 -4.47 -10.71 18.11
C GLU A 14 -3.54 -10.74 16.90
N LEU A 15 -3.23 -11.94 16.39
CA LEU A 15 -2.37 -12.12 15.22
C LEU A 15 -3.02 -11.55 13.95
N LEU A 16 -4.32 -11.79 13.75
CA LEU A 16 -5.06 -11.25 12.60
C LEU A 16 -5.18 -9.72 12.66
N ALA A 17 -5.44 -9.15 13.85
CA ALA A 17 -5.50 -7.71 14.07
C ALA A 17 -4.14 -7.02 13.80
N SER A 18 -3.04 -7.74 14.00
CA SER A 18 -1.69 -7.31 13.67
C SER A 18 -1.36 -7.41 12.17
N GLY A 19 -2.28 -7.88 11.34
CA GLY A 19 -2.13 -7.97 9.88
C GLY A 19 -1.49 -9.26 9.36
N ILE A 20 -1.33 -10.29 10.21
CA ILE A 20 -0.76 -11.57 9.79
C ILE A 20 -1.76 -12.34 8.91
N SER A 21 -1.25 -13.00 7.86
CA SER A 21 -2.08 -13.75 6.92
C SER A 21 -2.82 -14.91 7.62
N GLN A 22 -4.03 -15.25 7.17
CA GLN A 22 -4.80 -16.35 7.76
C GLN A 22 -4.04 -17.68 7.73
N THR A 23 -3.30 -17.92 6.65
CA THR A 23 -2.50 -19.13 6.47
C THR A 23 -1.40 -19.23 7.53
N ASP A 24 -0.75 -18.12 7.85
CA ASP A 24 0.33 -18.12 8.84
C ASP A 24 -0.21 -18.10 10.27
N VAL A 25 -1.32 -17.39 10.52
CA VAL A 25 -2.04 -17.50 11.80
C VAL A 25 -2.47 -18.94 12.08
N ALA A 26 -2.98 -19.65 11.08
CA ALA A 26 -3.37 -21.05 11.21
C ALA A 26 -2.18 -21.93 11.65
N LYS A 27 -1.00 -21.75 11.04
CA LYS A 27 0.23 -22.44 11.45
C LYS A 27 0.66 -22.08 12.87
N MET A 28 0.68 -20.78 13.22
CA MET A 28 1.11 -20.29 14.53
C MET A 28 0.21 -20.78 15.67
N VAL A 29 -1.11 -20.86 15.43
CA VAL A 29 -2.11 -21.29 16.41
C VAL A 29 -2.28 -22.83 16.41
N GLY A 30 -1.70 -23.52 15.42
CA GLY A 30 -1.79 -24.98 15.26
C GLY A 30 -3.20 -25.43 14.92
N VAL A 31 -3.80 -24.85 13.88
CA VAL A 31 -5.10 -25.21 13.31
C VAL A 31 -5.07 -25.19 11.78
N ASP A 32 -6.07 -25.77 11.14
CA ASP A 32 -6.24 -25.68 9.68
C ASP A 32 -6.75 -24.28 9.26
N THR A 33 -6.32 -23.78 8.10
CA THR A 33 -6.75 -22.47 7.59
C THR A 33 -8.27 -22.36 7.45
N ARG A 34 -8.97 -23.43 7.06
CA ARG A 34 -10.45 -23.45 6.99
C ARG A 34 -11.08 -23.24 8.36
N THR A 35 -10.39 -23.62 9.45
CA THR A 35 -10.85 -23.35 10.82
C THR A 35 -10.86 -21.85 11.09
N ILE A 36 -9.82 -21.12 10.67
CA ILE A 36 -9.78 -19.65 10.77
C ILE A 36 -10.89 -19.01 9.94
N THR A 37 -11.12 -19.49 8.70
CA THR A 37 -12.22 -19.03 7.85
C THR A 37 -13.57 -19.21 8.53
N ARG A 38 -13.81 -20.39 9.13
CA ARG A 38 -15.04 -20.69 9.88
C ARG A 38 -15.17 -19.80 11.11
N TRP A 39 -14.09 -19.52 11.83
CA TRP A 39 -14.13 -18.61 12.98
C TRP A 39 -14.50 -17.19 12.57
N LYS A 40 -14.02 -16.69 11.44
CA LYS A 40 -14.42 -15.35 10.94
C LYS A 40 -15.90 -15.23 10.58
N ALA A 41 -16.61 -16.33 10.36
CA ALA A 41 -18.05 -16.32 10.19
C ALA A 41 -18.81 -16.18 11.52
N ILE A 42 -18.15 -16.36 12.67
CA ILE A 42 -18.73 -16.19 14.00
C ILE A 42 -18.72 -14.68 14.35
N PRO A 43 -19.89 -14.07 14.66
CA PRO A 43 -19.98 -12.64 14.93
C PRO A 43 -19.04 -12.14 16.03
N GLU A 44 -18.92 -12.88 17.14
CA GLU A 44 -18.08 -12.52 18.28
C GLU A 44 -16.59 -12.53 17.93
N PHE A 45 -16.16 -13.47 17.09
CA PHE A 45 -14.77 -13.54 16.65
C PHE A 45 -14.44 -12.37 15.73
N ARG A 46 -15.33 -12.06 14.78
CA ARG A 46 -15.16 -10.91 13.88
C ARG A 46 -15.12 -9.60 14.66
N GLU A 47 -16.02 -9.45 15.64
CA GLU A 47 -16.03 -8.27 16.50
C GLU A 47 -14.75 -8.17 17.34
N GLY A 48 -14.24 -9.29 17.85
CA GLY A 48 -12.95 -9.34 18.53
C GLY A 48 -11.80 -8.85 17.65
N ILE A 49 -11.74 -9.26 16.37
CA ILE A 49 -10.75 -8.74 15.41
C ILE A 49 -10.89 -7.22 15.25
N ASN A 50 -12.11 -6.72 15.07
CA ASN A 50 -12.35 -5.29 14.88
C ASN A 50 -11.87 -4.48 16.09
N ILE A 51 -12.26 -4.89 17.30
CA ILE A 51 -11.85 -4.23 18.55
C ILE A 51 -10.31 -4.24 18.67
N ALA A 52 -9.69 -5.40 18.53
CA ALA A 52 -8.23 -5.53 18.62
C ALA A 52 -7.51 -4.69 17.55
N THR A 53 -8.08 -4.58 16.34
CA THR A 53 -7.53 -3.75 15.26
C THR A 53 -7.62 -2.26 15.61
N GLU A 54 -8.74 -1.80 16.15
CA GLU A 54 -8.91 -0.41 16.57
C GLU A 54 -8.01 -0.05 17.76
N GLU A 55 -7.80 -0.97 18.70
CA GLU A 55 -6.83 -0.80 19.78
C GLU A 55 -5.40 -0.73 19.26
N ALA A 56 -5.03 -1.58 18.31
CA ALA A 56 -3.72 -1.53 17.66
C ALA A 56 -3.48 -0.19 16.96
N LYS A 57 -4.48 0.34 16.24
CA LYS A 57 -4.40 1.67 15.61
C LYS A 57 -4.22 2.78 16.64
N LYS A 58 -5.05 2.80 17.69
CA LYS A 58 -4.92 3.79 18.78
C LYS A 58 -3.55 3.76 19.44
N ASN A 59 -2.96 2.57 19.62
CA ASN A 59 -1.63 2.42 20.17
C ASN A 59 -0.55 2.98 19.23
N ILE A 60 -0.69 2.80 17.91
CA ILE A 60 0.18 3.44 16.91
C ILE A 60 0.06 4.96 16.99
N ASP A 61 -1.17 5.49 16.98
CA ASP A 61 -1.41 6.93 17.06
C ASP A 61 -0.80 7.54 18.31
N LYS A 62 -0.97 6.88 19.46
CA LYS A 62 -0.35 7.30 20.73
C LYS A 62 1.18 7.34 20.64
N ARG A 63 1.79 6.33 20.03
CA ARG A 63 3.25 6.29 19.83
C ARG A 63 3.71 7.40 18.90
N ILE A 64 2.99 7.67 17.81
CA ILE A 64 3.30 8.78 16.90
C ILE A 64 3.22 10.11 17.66
N MET A 65 2.14 10.34 18.41
CA MET A 65 1.96 11.56 19.20
C MET A 65 3.05 11.73 20.26
N GLN A 66 3.50 10.65 20.89
CA GLN A 66 4.60 10.70 21.86
C GLN A 66 5.91 11.23 21.26
N TYR A 67 6.19 10.94 19.99
CA TYR A 67 7.41 11.40 19.30
C TYR A 67 7.20 12.66 18.46
N ALA A 68 5.96 13.16 18.34
CA ALA A 68 5.63 14.28 17.45
C ALA A 68 6.46 15.53 17.75
N ASP A 69 6.61 15.88 19.04
CA ASP A 69 7.41 17.04 19.46
C ASP A 69 8.89 16.88 19.13
N THR A 70 9.44 15.66 19.30
CA THR A 70 10.83 15.35 18.95
C THR A 70 11.06 15.45 17.45
N ILE A 71 10.18 14.86 16.65
CA ILE A 71 10.24 14.94 15.19
C ILE A 71 10.15 16.40 14.73
N LEU A 72 9.28 17.20 15.34
CA LEU A 72 9.16 18.62 15.03
C LEU A 72 10.45 19.40 15.37
N ALA A 73 11.06 19.11 16.53
CA ALA A 73 12.32 19.72 16.93
C ALA A 73 13.48 19.34 16.00
N GLU A 74 13.56 18.08 15.56
CA GLU A 74 14.53 17.61 14.57
C GLU A 74 14.32 18.29 13.22
N LEU A 75 13.07 18.39 12.76
CA LEU A 75 12.73 19.07 11.51
C LEU A 75 13.10 20.57 11.55
N TYR A 76 12.89 21.23 12.69
CA TYR A 76 13.35 22.61 12.90
C TYR A 76 14.88 22.72 12.86
N ASN A 77 15.60 21.76 13.46
CA ASN A 77 17.06 21.71 13.38
C ASN A 77 17.54 21.48 11.93
N LEU A 78 16.86 20.64 11.15
CA LEU A 78 17.17 20.46 9.73
C LEU A 78 16.98 21.76 8.94
N ALA A 79 15.87 22.47 9.17
CA ALA A 79 15.58 23.75 8.51
C ALA A 79 16.63 24.84 8.81
N THR A 80 17.17 24.86 10.03
CA THR A 80 18.03 25.97 10.49
C THR A 80 19.53 25.66 10.49
N LYS A 81 19.92 24.39 10.65
CA LYS A 81 21.32 24.01 10.94
C LYS A 81 21.89 22.95 10.00
N ALA A 82 21.10 22.34 9.11
CA ALA A 82 21.63 21.33 8.19
C ALA A 82 22.75 21.94 7.31
N LYS A 83 23.81 21.18 7.03
CA LYS A 83 24.93 21.65 6.19
C LYS A 83 24.50 21.89 4.74
N SER A 84 23.65 21.01 4.22
CA SER A 84 23.12 21.12 2.85
C SER A 84 22.05 22.20 2.77
N GLU A 85 22.27 23.19 1.91
CA GLU A 85 21.30 24.23 1.58
C GLU A 85 19.98 23.65 1.08
N LYS A 86 20.05 22.62 0.24
CA LYS A 86 18.85 21.92 -0.25
C LYS A 86 18.03 21.34 0.89
N VAL A 87 18.66 20.65 1.85
CA VAL A 87 17.96 20.05 3.01
C VAL A 87 17.31 21.14 3.87
N ARG A 88 18.00 22.27 4.08
CA ARG A 88 17.42 23.41 4.80
C ARG A 88 16.21 23.99 4.08
N LEU A 89 16.32 24.16 2.76
CA LEU A 89 15.24 24.66 1.91
C LEU A 89 14.03 23.73 1.96
N ASP A 90 14.22 22.43 1.71
CA ASP A 90 13.15 21.44 1.70
C ASP A 90 12.40 21.39 3.06
N ALA A 91 13.14 21.37 4.18
CA ALA A 91 12.56 21.38 5.51
C ALA A 91 11.80 22.69 5.82
N SER A 92 12.38 23.84 5.44
CA SER A 92 11.75 25.15 5.61
C SER A 92 10.48 25.28 4.77
N THR A 93 10.52 24.84 3.51
CA THR A 93 9.38 24.82 2.60
C THR A 93 8.27 23.92 3.15
N TYR A 94 8.60 22.74 3.67
CA TYR A 94 7.61 21.87 4.29
C TYR A 94 6.92 22.55 5.48
N LEU A 95 7.68 23.16 6.39
CA LEU A 95 7.13 23.86 7.57
C LEU A 95 6.23 25.03 7.16
N ILE A 96 6.66 25.85 6.20
CA ILE A 96 5.88 26.98 5.68
C ILE A 96 4.60 26.48 5.01
N ASN A 97 4.69 25.49 4.14
CA ASN A 97 3.52 24.93 3.46
C ASN A 97 2.52 24.30 4.44
N ARG A 98 2.99 23.74 5.57
CA ARG A 98 2.10 23.20 6.61
C ARG A 98 1.34 24.30 7.35
N ALA A 99 1.94 25.48 7.52
CA ALA A 99 1.35 26.62 8.23
C ALA A 99 0.48 27.51 7.31
N ALA A 100 0.96 27.80 6.11
CA ALA A 100 0.36 28.76 5.17
C ALA A 100 -0.42 28.09 4.02
N GLY A 101 -0.38 26.75 3.92
CA GLY A 101 -0.88 25.99 2.78
C GLY A 101 0.14 25.85 1.66
N THR A 102 -0.01 24.81 0.83
CA THR A 102 0.81 24.63 -0.37
C THR A 102 0.30 25.52 -1.49
N PRO A 103 1.17 26.25 -2.21
CA PRO A 103 0.79 26.92 -3.44
C PRO A 103 0.20 25.90 -4.43
N ILE A 104 -1.07 26.09 -4.81
CA ILE A 104 -1.72 25.26 -5.82
C ILE A 104 -1.43 25.92 -7.17
N ALA A 105 -0.79 25.21 -8.09
CA ALA A 105 -0.73 25.66 -9.48
C ALA A 105 -2.16 25.62 -10.04
N LYS A 106 -2.67 26.76 -10.52
CA LYS A 106 -3.93 26.80 -11.28
C LYS A 106 -3.75 25.90 -12.51
N VAL A 107 -4.42 24.76 -12.52
CA VAL A 107 -4.60 23.99 -13.74
C VAL A 107 -5.68 24.71 -14.53
N GLU A 108 -5.30 25.33 -15.66
CA GLU A 108 -6.27 25.82 -16.63
C GLU A 108 -7.01 24.60 -17.21
N THR A 109 -8.22 24.33 -16.72
CA THR A 109 -9.14 23.44 -17.42
C THR A 109 -9.56 24.15 -18.70
N ARG A 110 -9.01 23.73 -19.85
CA ARG A 110 -9.62 24.06 -21.13
C ARG A 110 -11.03 23.47 -21.11
N GLU A 111 -12.05 24.31 -21.12
CA GLU A 111 -13.41 23.86 -21.39
C GLU A 111 -13.40 23.22 -22.79
N VAL A 112 -13.48 21.90 -22.85
CA VAL A 112 -13.73 21.20 -24.11
C VAL A 112 -15.18 21.54 -24.47
N SER A 113 -15.35 22.53 -25.35
CA SER A 113 -16.65 22.75 -25.98
C SER A 113 -17.01 21.50 -26.77
N ASP A 114 -18.22 20.98 -26.55
CA ASP A 114 -18.81 19.75 -27.08
C ASP A 114 -19.06 19.81 -28.61
N LYS A 115 -18.07 20.21 -29.41
CA LYS A 115 -18.17 20.35 -30.87
C LYS A 115 -17.38 19.34 -31.70
N ASP A 116 -16.61 18.45 -31.07
CA ASP A 116 -15.82 17.43 -31.79
C ASP A 116 -16.22 15.99 -31.44
N LYS A 117 -17.53 15.71 -31.40
CA LYS A 117 -18.02 14.32 -31.52
C LYS A 117 -18.41 14.05 -32.96
N ASN A 118 -17.42 13.72 -33.80
CA ASN A 118 -17.54 12.77 -34.92
C ASN A 118 -16.24 12.71 -35.73
N LYS A 119 -15.41 11.68 -35.49
CA LYS A 119 -15.06 10.63 -36.48
C LYS A 119 -13.94 9.72 -35.94
N GLU A 120 -14.29 8.44 -35.87
CA GLU A 120 -13.44 7.23 -35.98
C GLU A 120 -12.21 7.11 -35.06
N GLY A 121 -12.32 6.23 -34.06
CA GLY A 121 -11.18 5.82 -33.24
C GLY A 121 -11.41 4.78 -32.15
N ASP A 122 -12.65 4.41 -31.79
CA ASP A 122 -12.90 3.34 -30.81
C ASP A 122 -13.06 1.99 -31.51
N LYS A 123 -11.95 1.32 -31.79
CA LYS A 123 -11.91 -0.15 -31.82
C LYS A 123 -11.41 -0.61 -30.46
N GLU A 124 -12.30 -1.18 -29.65
CA GLU A 124 -11.87 -2.01 -28.52
C GLU A 124 -11.07 -3.18 -29.09
N LEU A 125 -9.77 -3.27 -28.75
CA LEU A 125 -8.99 -4.47 -29.01
C LEU A 125 -9.61 -5.61 -28.20
N THR A 126 -9.98 -6.71 -28.88
CA THR A 126 -10.41 -7.94 -28.20
C THR A 126 -9.19 -8.81 -27.93
N TRP A 127 -9.30 -9.73 -26.97
CA TRP A 127 -8.22 -10.68 -26.65
C TRP A 127 -7.78 -11.53 -27.85
N GLU A 128 -8.64 -11.67 -28.86
CA GLU A 128 -8.35 -12.37 -30.12
C GLU A 128 -7.32 -11.63 -31.01
N ASP A 129 -7.15 -10.31 -30.83
CA ASP A 129 -6.17 -9.52 -31.57
C ASP A 129 -4.72 -9.76 -31.08
N LEU A 130 -4.53 -10.32 -29.88
CA LEU A 130 -3.22 -10.55 -29.26
C LEU A 130 -2.63 -11.94 -29.53
N GLU A 131 -3.42 -12.88 -30.06
CA GLU A 131 -2.97 -14.26 -30.31
C GLU A 131 -2.28 -14.46 -31.68
N GLN A 132 -2.16 -13.42 -32.51
CA GLN A 132 -1.54 -13.53 -33.85
C GLN A 132 -0.07 -13.07 -33.94
N ASN A 133 0.69 -13.06 -32.83
CA ASN A 133 2.08 -12.61 -32.88
C ASN A 133 3.11 -13.51 -32.20
N ASP A 134 2.84 -14.82 -32.15
CA ASP A 134 3.89 -15.83 -31.90
C ASP A 134 4.44 -16.39 -33.24
N GLU A 135 4.83 -15.52 -34.17
CA GLU A 135 5.92 -15.86 -35.07
C GLU A 135 7.24 -15.52 -34.36
N ILE A 136 7.77 -16.51 -33.66
CA ILE A 136 9.17 -16.56 -33.26
C ILE A 136 9.99 -16.44 -34.55
N SER A 137 10.38 -15.22 -34.90
CA SER A 137 11.47 -15.00 -35.85
C SER A 137 12.72 -15.64 -35.24
N PRO A 138 13.36 -16.62 -35.89
CA PRO A 138 14.57 -17.21 -35.34
C PRO A 138 15.64 -16.11 -35.27
N SER A 139 16.01 -15.73 -34.04
CA SER A 139 17.14 -14.85 -33.81
C SER A 139 18.37 -15.49 -34.48
N ASN A 140 19.02 -14.70 -35.32
CA ASN A 140 20.26 -15.08 -35.97
C ASN A 140 21.40 -15.00 -34.94
N ASP A 141 21.40 -15.92 -33.97
CA ASP A 141 22.52 -16.10 -33.07
C ASP A 141 23.65 -16.75 -33.86
N LYS A 142 24.65 -15.93 -34.20
CA LYS A 142 25.95 -16.44 -34.62
C LYS A 142 26.54 -17.20 -33.43
N VAL A 143 26.37 -18.52 -33.44
CA VAL A 143 27.11 -19.43 -32.57
C VAL A 143 28.57 -19.38 -33.02
N ILE A 144 29.43 -18.76 -32.22
CA ILE A 144 30.88 -18.86 -32.40
C ILE A 144 31.29 -20.18 -31.75
N ASP A 145 31.58 -21.21 -32.55
CA ASP A 145 32.09 -22.48 -32.07
C ASP A 145 33.57 -22.36 -31.70
N LEU A 146 33.83 -22.33 -30.38
CA LEU A 146 35.17 -22.35 -29.79
C LEU A 146 35.71 -23.79 -29.69
N LYS A 147 35.71 -24.55 -30.79
CA LYS A 147 36.47 -25.81 -30.91
C LYS A 147 36.94 -26.08 -32.34
N ASN A 148 38.03 -25.42 -32.75
CA ASN A 148 39.25 -26.09 -33.21
C ASN A 148 40.28 -25.08 -33.71
N ARG A 149 41.44 -25.08 -33.02
CA ARG A 149 42.79 -24.66 -33.42
C ARG A 149 43.00 -23.28 -34.04
#